data_AF-A0A2N7B9F3-F1
#
_entry.id   AF-A0A2N7B9F3-F1
#
_cell.length_a   1.000
_cell.length_b   1.000
_cell.length_c   1.000
_cell.angle_alpha   90.00
_cell.angle_beta   90.00
_cell.angle_gamma   90.00
#
_symmetry.space_group_name_H-M   'P 1'
#
loop_
_entity.id
_entity.type
_entity.pdbx_description
1 polymer ?
#
loop_
_entity_poly.entity_id
_entity_poly.type
_entity_poly.pdbx_seq_one_letter_code
_entity_poly.pdbx_strand_id
1 'polypeptide(L)'
;MQLVFTGFMGPDLMVSDSVLVIGIDYFMGSKAKYRPDVYAYQLWRYTPQALVPQMLFIASEPYVKSDPKDRTLLAEMINYGKGYLFAQTMLPQTPDSLLIGYTGKQLAETEIAQDLVWGHFIDEKLLYETNPNKKIRYLGDRPQTPEIGPRCPGSIGRWLGWKIVRYYQDNNPDVSLKELMTNTNARQILEASKYRGQTEQ
;
A
#
# COMPACT_ATOMS: atom_id res chain seq x y z
N MET A 1 8.12 -10.52 -21.66
CA MET A 1 6.92 -9.81 -21.18
C MET A 1 6.10 -9.37 -22.39
N GLN A 2 4.91 -9.94 -22.57
CA GLN A 2 3.93 -9.55 -23.59
C GLN A 2 3.00 -8.49 -23.00
N LEU A 3 2.74 -7.42 -23.76
CA LEU A 3 1.80 -6.36 -23.38
C LEU A 3 0.44 -6.63 -24.03
N VAL A 4 -0.62 -6.67 -23.22
CA VAL A 4 -1.99 -6.88 -23.64
C VAL A 4 -2.84 -5.71 -23.16
N PHE A 5 -3.59 -5.10 -24.07
CA PHE A 5 -4.55 -4.06 -23.73
C PHE A 5 -5.96 -4.63 -23.73
N THR A 6 -6.73 -4.30 -22.69
CA THR A 6 -8.13 -4.68 -22.53
C THR A 6 -9.00 -3.43 -22.38
N GLY A 7 -10.32 -3.62 -22.35
CA GLY A 7 -11.26 -2.59 -21.94
C GLY A 7 -12.58 -3.19 -21.48
N PHE A 8 -13.39 -2.41 -20.75
CA PHE A 8 -14.79 -2.55 -20.32
C PHE A 8 -15.24 -3.84 -19.60
N MET A 9 -14.65 -4.99 -19.92
CA MET A 9 -14.95 -6.31 -19.36
C MET A 9 -13.70 -7.07 -18.92
N GLY A 10 -12.52 -6.45 -19.08
CA GLY A 10 -11.25 -6.99 -18.62
C GLY A 10 -10.87 -6.50 -17.22
N PRO A 11 -9.85 -7.12 -16.61
CA PRO A 11 -9.24 -6.60 -15.38
C PRO A 11 -8.63 -5.22 -15.62
N ASP A 12 -8.51 -4.42 -14.56
CA ASP A 12 -7.89 -3.10 -14.55
C ASP A 12 -6.39 -3.18 -14.85
N LEU A 13 -5.66 -3.99 -14.08
CA LEU A 13 -4.22 -4.16 -14.19
C LEU A 13 -3.83 -5.54 -13.67
N MET A 14 -3.12 -6.33 -14.49
CA MET A 14 -2.53 -7.59 -14.06
C MET A 14 -1.08 -7.68 -14.51
N VAL A 15 -0.21 -8.15 -13.63
CA VAL A 15 1.20 -8.37 -13.92
C VAL A 15 1.54 -9.83 -13.60
N SER A 16 2.17 -10.52 -14.55
CA SER A 16 2.75 -11.85 -14.35
C SER A 16 4.18 -11.88 -14.91
N ASP A 17 4.86 -13.02 -14.78
CA ASP A 17 6.22 -13.21 -15.30
C ASP A 17 6.30 -13.03 -16.83
N SER A 18 5.20 -13.26 -17.54
CA SER A 18 5.17 -13.27 -19.00
C SER A 18 4.19 -12.28 -19.61
N VAL A 19 3.19 -11.78 -18.88
CA VAL A 19 2.11 -10.92 -19.42
C VAL A 19 1.84 -9.72 -18.52
N LEU A 20 1.72 -8.55 -19.14
CA LEU A 20 1.18 -7.33 -18.54
C LEU A 20 -0.14 -7.00 -19.22
N VAL A 21 -1.23 -6.99 -18.45
CA VAL A 21 -2.58 -6.63 -18.93
C VAL A 21 -2.95 -5.25 -18.40
N ILE A 22 -3.33 -4.34 -19.30
CA ILE A 22 -3.75 -2.97 -18.94
C ILE A 22 -5.14 -2.70 -19.50
N GLY A 23 -6.12 -2.51 -18.62
CA GLY A 23 -7.44 -1.98 -18.95
C GLY A 23 -7.36 -0.47 -19.17
N ILE A 24 -7.24 -0.05 -20.44
CA ILE A 24 -6.96 1.35 -20.77
C ILE A 24 -8.07 2.28 -20.26
N ASP A 25 -9.32 1.83 -20.32
CA ASP A 25 -10.53 2.53 -19.90
C ASP A 25 -10.53 2.94 -18.41
N TYR A 26 -9.82 2.20 -17.57
CA TYR A 26 -9.60 2.59 -16.17
C TYR A 26 -8.71 3.85 -16.11
N PHE A 27 -7.58 3.85 -16.83
CA PHE A 27 -6.52 4.85 -16.69
C PHE A 27 -6.64 6.07 -17.61
N MET A 28 -7.74 6.22 -18.39
CA MET A 28 -7.95 7.39 -19.27
C MET A 28 -8.18 8.72 -18.51
N GLY A 29 -8.36 8.66 -17.18
CA GLY A 29 -8.54 9.82 -16.32
C GLY A 29 -9.97 10.36 -16.26
N SER A 30 -10.16 11.44 -15.51
CA SER A 30 -11.50 11.94 -15.13
C SER A 30 -12.32 12.55 -16.28
N LYS A 31 -11.67 12.93 -17.38
CA LYS A 31 -12.33 13.51 -18.56
C LYS A 31 -12.74 12.48 -19.60
N ALA A 32 -12.48 11.19 -19.36
CA ALA A 32 -12.83 10.14 -20.31
C ALA A 32 -14.35 10.03 -20.47
N LYS A 33 -14.81 9.92 -21.73
CA LYS A 33 -16.23 9.76 -22.07
C LYS A 33 -16.82 8.47 -21.48
N TYR A 34 -15.98 7.47 -21.32
CA TYR A 34 -16.34 6.17 -20.79
C TYR A 34 -15.37 5.82 -19.66
N ARG A 35 -15.92 5.42 -18.52
CA ARG A 35 -15.18 4.98 -17.33
C ARG A 35 -15.82 3.70 -16.79
N PRO A 36 -15.05 2.85 -16.12
CA PRO A 36 -15.60 1.67 -15.45
C PRO A 36 -16.65 2.07 -14.41
N ASP A 37 -17.68 1.25 -14.27
CA ASP A 37 -18.76 1.44 -13.29
C ASP A 37 -18.30 0.97 -11.90
N VAL A 38 -17.50 1.81 -11.24
CA VAL A 38 -16.94 1.56 -9.90
C VAL A 38 -17.12 2.79 -9.01
N TYR A 39 -16.98 2.62 -7.69
CA TYR A 39 -17.19 3.72 -6.75
C TYR A 39 -16.20 4.88 -6.97
N ALA A 40 -16.62 6.10 -6.64
CA ALA A 40 -15.82 7.31 -6.87
C ALA A 40 -14.43 7.27 -6.18
N TYR A 41 -14.34 6.68 -4.98
CA TYR A 41 -13.07 6.49 -4.26
C TYR A 41 -12.17 5.42 -4.89
N GLN A 42 -12.62 4.69 -5.90
CA GLN A 42 -11.77 3.79 -6.69
C GLN A 42 -11.29 4.54 -7.95
N LEU A 43 -12.20 5.30 -8.59
CA LEU A 43 -11.93 6.09 -9.79
C LEU A 43 -10.82 7.15 -9.65
N TRP A 44 -10.55 7.66 -8.44
CA TRP A 44 -9.48 8.63 -8.22
C TRP A 44 -8.07 8.02 -8.25
N ARG A 45 -7.95 6.70 -8.09
CA ARG A 45 -6.69 5.94 -8.18
C ARG A 45 -6.41 5.58 -9.63
N TYR A 46 -7.44 5.52 -10.46
CA TYR A 46 -7.31 5.29 -11.89
C TYR A 46 -7.06 6.59 -12.65
N THR A 47 -5.81 7.07 -12.56
CA THR A 47 -5.28 8.19 -13.33
C THR A 47 -4.10 7.73 -14.19
N PRO A 48 -3.83 8.37 -15.35
CA PRO A 48 -2.68 8.00 -16.17
C PRO A 48 -1.36 7.96 -15.38
N GLN A 49 -1.20 8.89 -14.43
CA GLN A 49 0.00 9.02 -13.60
C GLN A 49 0.15 7.90 -12.59
N ALA A 50 -0.95 7.24 -12.19
CA ALA A 50 -0.93 6.16 -11.20
C ALA A 50 -0.69 4.77 -11.83
N LEU A 51 -0.70 4.65 -13.17
CA LEU A 51 -0.53 3.36 -13.86
C LEU A 51 0.83 2.71 -13.53
N VAL A 52 1.93 3.44 -13.73
CA VAL A 52 3.28 2.89 -13.51
C VAL A 52 3.55 2.57 -12.02
N PRO A 53 3.19 3.44 -11.06
CA PRO A 53 3.26 3.12 -9.63
C PRO A 53 2.51 1.84 -9.26
N GLN A 54 1.26 1.69 -9.70
CA GLN A 54 0.45 0.50 -9.41
C GLN A 54 1.03 -0.75 -10.06
N MET A 55 1.52 -0.64 -11.30
CA MET A 55 2.16 -1.75 -12.00
C MET A 55 3.40 -2.24 -11.25
N LEU A 56 4.26 -1.33 -10.77
CA LEU A 56 5.45 -1.70 -10.00
C LEU A 56 5.12 -2.28 -8.62
N PHE A 57 4.05 -1.80 -7.99
CA PHE A 57 3.55 -2.41 -6.76
C PHE A 57 3.14 -3.87 -7.00
N ILE A 58 2.34 -4.16 -8.03
CA ILE A 58 1.93 -5.54 -8.37
C ILE A 58 3.14 -6.38 -8.80
N ALA A 59 4.04 -5.83 -9.61
CA ALA A 59 5.27 -6.50 -10.03
C ALA A 59 6.20 -6.85 -8.87
N SER A 60 6.02 -6.23 -7.69
CA SER A 60 6.80 -6.53 -6.49
C SER A 60 6.41 -7.84 -5.81
N GLU A 61 5.18 -8.33 -6.04
CA GLU A 61 4.58 -9.45 -5.31
C GLU A 61 5.45 -10.72 -5.27
N PRO A 62 6.08 -11.17 -6.39
CA PRO A 62 6.93 -12.37 -6.35
C PRO A 62 8.17 -12.23 -5.46
N TYR A 63 8.62 -11.00 -5.21
CA TYR A 63 9.80 -10.68 -4.42
C TYR A 63 9.48 -10.51 -2.93
N VAL A 64 8.25 -10.13 -2.57
CA VAL A 64 7.80 -10.02 -1.18
C VAL A 64 7.59 -11.41 -0.60
N LYS A 65 8.55 -11.90 0.21
CA LYS A 65 8.38 -13.16 0.93
C LYS A 65 7.66 -12.94 2.25
N SER A 66 6.75 -13.86 2.55
CA SER A 66 5.93 -13.89 3.76
C SER A 66 5.98 -15.27 4.42
N ASP A 67 5.87 -15.34 5.75
CA ASP A 67 5.67 -16.60 6.46
C ASP A 67 4.19 -17.01 6.42
N PRO A 68 3.80 -18.14 5.79
CA PRO A 68 2.41 -18.59 5.73
C PRO A 68 1.78 -18.90 7.10
N LYS A 69 2.59 -19.08 8.15
CA LYS A 69 2.12 -19.32 9.51
C LYS A 69 1.76 -18.02 10.23
N ASP A 70 2.36 -16.90 9.85
CA ASP A 70 2.06 -15.60 10.43
C ASP A 70 0.84 -14.98 9.75
N ARG A 71 -0.30 -15.06 10.45
CA ARG A 71 -1.58 -14.53 9.98
C ARG A 71 -1.92 -13.18 10.61
N THR A 72 -0.96 -12.53 11.26
CA THR A 72 -1.18 -11.26 11.95
C THR A 72 -1.44 -10.12 10.95
N LEU A 73 -2.16 -9.10 11.41
CA LEU A 73 -2.32 -7.86 10.67
C LEU A 73 -0.97 -7.20 10.39
N LEU A 74 -0.05 -7.23 11.36
CA LEU A 74 1.31 -6.70 11.17
C LEU A 74 2.01 -7.35 9.97
N ALA A 75 1.98 -8.68 9.84
CA ALA A 75 2.61 -9.36 8.72
C ALA A 75 2.07 -8.88 7.37
N GLU A 76 0.76 -8.74 7.23
CA GLU A 76 0.14 -8.22 6.00
C GLU A 76 0.49 -6.74 5.76
N MET A 77 0.47 -5.91 6.80
CA MET A 77 0.89 -4.51 6.70
C MET A 77 2.34 -4.38 6.19
N ILE A 78 3.27 -5.18 6.73
CA ILE A 78 4.67 -5.18 6.29
C ILE A 78 4.79 -5.66 4.85
N ASN A 79 4.02 -6.66 4.42
CA ASN A 79 4.03 -7.11 3.02
C ASN A 79 3.57 -5.99 2.07
N TYR A 80 2.50 -5.27 2.40
CA TYR A 80 2.10 -4.07 1.66
C TYR A 80 3.20 -3.01 1.68
N GLY A 81 3.78 -2.74 2.85
CA GLY A 81 4.85 -1.75 3.01
C GLY A 81 6.08 -2.03 2.15
N LYS A 82 6.49 -3.29 2.05
CA LYS A 82 7.57 -3.75 1.16
C LYS A 82 7.26 -3.49 -0.31
N GLY A 83 6.02 -3.77 -0.74
CA GLY A 83 5.60 -3.50 -2.12
C GLY A 83 5.64 -2.02 -2.47
N TYR A 84 5.19 -1.15 -1.56
CA TYR A 84 5.30 0.30 -1.76
C TYR A 84 6.75 0.78 -1.77
N LEU A 85 7.60 0.26 -0.88
CA LEU A 85 9.02 0.62 -0.87
C LEU A 85 9.74 0.18 -2.14
N PHE A 86 9.40 -1.00 -2.66
CA PHE A 86 9.89 -1.46 -3.95
C PHE A 86 9.52 -0.48 -5.07
N ALA A 87 8.23 -0.11 -5.17
CA ALA A 87 7.77 0.85 -6.17
C ALA A 87 8.44 2.23 -6.00
N GLN A 88 8.60 2.71 -4.77
CA GLN A 88 9.28 3.96 -4.44
C GLN A 88 10.75 3.95 -4.85
N THR A 89 11.45 2.84 -4.60
CA THR A 89 12.87 2.70 -4.96
C THR A 89 13.08 2.75 -6.48
N MET A 90 12.14 2.18 -7.24
CA MET A 90 12.16 2.21 -8.71
C MET A 90 11.68 3.55 -9.28
N LEU A 91 10.89 4.32 -8.52
CA LEU A 91 10.32 5.60 -8.94
C LEU A 91 10.59 6.72 -7.91
N PRO A 92 11.85 7.11 -7.66
CA PRO A 92 12.21 8.02 -6.56
C PRO A 92 11.65 9.45 -6.72
N GLN A 93 11.20 9.82 -7.93
CA GLN A 93 10.62 11.14 -8.23
C GLN A 93 9.09 11.13 -8.24
N THR A 94 8.45 9.98 -8.02
CA THR A 94 6.99 9.88 -7.99
C THR A 94 6.47 10.38 -6.64
N PRO A 95 5.46 11.26 -6.62
CA PRO A 95 4.79 11.67 -5.39
C PRO A 95 4.26 10.49 -4.58
N ASP A 96 4.52 10.49 -3.28
CA ASP A 96 4.07 9.46 -2.32
C ASP A 96 2.56 9.20 -2.40
N SER A 97 1.76 10.25 -2.63
CA SER A 97 0.31 10.14 -2.80
C SER A 97 -0.09 9.24 -3.97
N LEU A 98 0.68 9.25 -5.07
CA LEU A 98 0.44 8.37 -6.22
C LEU A 98 0.88 6.92 -5.94
N LEU A 99 1.94 6.72 -5.16
CA LEU A 99 2.42 5.39 -4.78
C LEU A 99 1.38 4.65 -3.93
N ILE A 100 0.84 5.32 -2.89
CA ILE A 100 -0.13 4.70 -1.98
C ILE A 100 -1.58 4.80 -2.48
N GLY A 101 -1.85 5.66 -3.47
CA GLY A 101 -3.18 5.88 -4.02
C GLY A 101 -4.08 6.77 -3.17
N TYR A 102 -3.50 7.70 -2.42
CA TYR A 102 -4.22 8.74 -1.67
C TYR A 102 -4.27 10.03 -2.47
N THR A 103 -5.25 10.89 -2.18
CA THR A 103 -5.14 12.30 -2.56
C THR A 103 -4.04 12.97 -1.75
N GLY A 104 -3.43 14.04 -2.29
CA GLY A 104 -2.45 14.82 -1.53
C GLY A 104 -3.00 15.33 -0.19
N LYS A 105 -4.29 15.70 -0.14
CA LYS A 105 -4.96 16.10 1.10
C LYS A 105 -5.04 14.95 2.11
N GLN A 106 -5.45 13.76 1.69
CA GLN A 106 -5.53 12.61 2.60
C GLN A 106 -4.16 12.23 3.15
N LEU A 107 -3.13 12.21 2.30
CA LEU A 107 -1.78 11.91 2.76
C LEU A 107 -1.33 12.93 3.82
N ALA A 108 -1.45 14.23 3.53
CA ALA A 108 -1.08 15.27 4.47
C ALA A 108 -1.87 15.21 5.79
N GLU A 109 -3.19 15.01 5.75
CA GLU A 109 -4.02 14.86 6.95
C GLU A 109 -3.66 13.59 7.74
N THR A 110 -3.28 12.51 7.06
CA THR A 110 -2.87 11.25 7.70
C THR A 110 -1.49 11.37 8.36
N GLU A 111 -0.55 12.08 7.73
CA GLU A 111 0.76 12.37 8.31
C GLU A 111 0.67 13.23 9.57
N ILE A 112 -0.22 14.24 9.56
CA ILE A 112 -0.49 15.07 10.74
C ILE A 112 -1.08 14.24 11.89
N ALA A 113 -1.95 13.26 11.58
CA ALA A 113 -2.64 12.44 12.57
C ALA A 113 -1.97 11.07 12.81
N GLN A 114 -0.69 10.92 12.44
CA GLN A 114 -0.01 9.63 12.45
C GLN A 114 0.11 9.02 13.86
N ASP A 115 0.33 9.85 14.87
CA ASP A 115 0.38 9.46 16.28
C ASP A 115 -0.94 8.85 16.75
N LEU A 116 -2.07 9.44 16.34
CA LEU A 116 -3.41 8.92 16.60
C LEU A 116 -3.65 7.60 15.87
N VAL A 117 -3.25 7.48 14.60
CA VAL A 117 -3.33 6.21 13.84
C VAL A 117 -2.52 5.13 14.55
N TRP A 118 -1.28 5.42 14.95
CA TRP A 118 -0.44 4.48 15.67
C TRP A 118 -1.03 4.09 17.03
N GLY A 119 -1.47 5.07 17.82
CA GLY A 119 -2.11 4.85 19.12
C GLY A 119 -3.29 3.90 19.04
N HIS A 120 -4.18 4.12 18.05
CA HIS A 120 -5.31 3.22 17.80
C HIS A 120 -4.87 1.77 17.55
N PHE A 121 -3.83 1.56 16.74
CA PHE A 121 -3.34 0.19 16.46
C PHE A 121 -2.76 -0.50 17.69
N ILE A 122 -2.18 0.26 18.62
CA ILE A 122 -1.64 -0.26 19.88
C ILE A 122 -2.76 -0.55 20.88
N ASP A 123 -3.64 0.43 21.11
CA ASP A 123 -4.72 0.34 22.11
C ASP A 123 -5.68 -0.82 21.79
N GLU A 124 -6.04 -0.95 20.52
CA GLU A 124 -6.92 -2.03 20.03
C GLU A 124 -6.15 -3.34 19.76
N LYS A 125 -4.85 -3.41 20.08
CA LYS A 125 -3.97 -4.57 19.89
C LYS A 125 -4.00 -5.13 18.47
N LEU A 126 -4.20 -4.27 17.48
CA LEU A 126 -4.47 -4.65 16.09
C LEU A 126 -3.28 -5.34 15.43
N LEU A 127 -2.05 -5.01 15.82
CA LEU A 127 -0.85 -5.60 15.22
C LEU A 127 -0.82 -7.13 15.32
N TYR A 128 -1.45 -7.70 16.36
CA TYR A 128 -1.53 -9.15 16.59
C TYR A 128 -2.86 -9.77 16.17
N GLU A 129 -3.79 -8.98 15.60
CA GLU A 129 -5.09 -9.46 15.17
C GLU A 129 -4.94 -10.43 14.00
N THR A 130 -5.67 -11.55 14.04
CA THR A 130 -5.62 -12.61 13.03
C THR A 130 -6.96 -12.83 12.33
N ASN A 131 -8.05 -12.29 12.88
CA ASN A 131 -9.39 -12.40 12.33
C ASN A 131 -9.50 -11.62 10.99
N PRO A 132 -9.73 -12.30 9.85
CA PRO A 132 -9.81 -11.64 8.54
C PRO A 132 -10.86 -10.53 8.45
N ASN A 133 -12.01 -10.70 9.12
CA ASN A 133 -13.11 -9.72 9.11
C ASN A 133 -12.76 -8.43 9.85
N LYS A 134 -11.81 -8.47 10.78
CA LYS A 134 -11.28 -7.28 11.42
C LYS A 134 -10.15 -6.67 10.59
N LYS A 135 -9.21 -7.49 10.11
CA LYS A 135 -8.08 -7.02 9.28
C LYS A 135 -8.55 -6.27 8.03
N ILE A 136 -9.58 -6.76 7.35
CA ILE A 136 -10.11 -6.14 6.13
C ILE A 136 -10.64 -4.72 6.36
N ARG A 137 -11.01 -4.35 7.59
CA ARG A 137 -11.47 -2.98 7.91
C ARG A 137 -10.33 -1.95 7.83
N TYR A 138 -9.08 -2.40 8.02
CA TYR A 138 -7.87 -1.58 8.02
C TYR A 138 -7.03 -1.74 6.74
N LEU A 139 -7.08 -2.91 6.10
CA LEU A 139 -6.35 -3.20 4.86
C LEU A 139 -7.19 -3.12 3.59
N GLY A 140 -8.51 -3.17 3.70
CA GLY A 140 -9.40 -3.18 2.54
C GLY A 140 -9.39 -1.86 1.78
N ASP A 141 -9.67 -1.95 0.49
CA ASP A 141 -10.03 -0.79 -0.32
C ASP A 141 -11.43 -0.34 0.09
N ARG A 142 -11.52 0.82 0.74
CA ARG A 142 -12.76 1.41 1.26
C ARG A 142 -12.63 2.94 1.28
N PRO A 143 -13.74 3.70 1.33
CA PRO A 143 -13.66 5.15 1.34
C PRO A 143 -12.89 5.73 2.55
N GLN A 144 -13.14 5.16 3.73
CA GLN A 144 -12.66 5.67 5.02
C GLN A 144 -12.58 4.55 6.07
N THR A 145 -11.77 4.75 7.10
CA THR A 145 -11.66 3.88 8.29
C THR A 145 -12.25 4.61 9.52
N PRO A 146 -13.59 4.59 9.70
CA PRO A 146 -14.28 5.34 10.74
C PRO A 146 -13.95 4.87 12.16
N GLU A 147 -13.40 3.66 12.30
CA GLU A 147 -12.92 3.12 13.58
C GLU A 147 -11.82 3.99 14.20
N ILE A 148 -11.02 4.69 13.37
CA ILE A 148 -9.97 5.62 13.80
C ILE A 148 -10.49 7.05 13.81
N GLY A 149 -11.22 7.44 12.77
CA GLY A 149 -11.82 8.77 12.69
C GLY A 149 -12.51 9.04 11.36
N PRO A 150 -13.38 10.06 11.30
CA PRO A 150 -14.23 10.33 10.13
C PRO A 150 -13.45 10.77 8.89
N ARG A 151 -12.22 11.25 9.04
CA ARG A 151 -11.32 11.64 7.93
C ARG A 151 -10.22 10.63 7.65
N CYS A 152 -10.13 9.54 8.42
CA CYS A 152 -9.10 8.53 8.21
C CYS A 152 -9.38 7.82 6.87
N PRO A 153 -8.44 7.85 5.90
CA PRO A 153 -8.63 7.16 4.63
C PRO A 153 -8.75 5.65 4.83
N GLY A 154 -9.37 4.96 3.87
CA GLY A 154 -9.30 3.51 3.82
C GLY A 154 -7.90 2.99 3.55
N SER A 155 -7.70 1.68 3.66
CA SER A 155 -6.38 1.05 3.53
C SER A 155 -5.31 1.63 4.46
N ILE A 156 -5.70 2.26 5.57
CA ILE A 156 -4.79 2.92 6.52
C ILE A 156 -3.71 1.98 7.07
N GLY A 157 -4.03 0.69 7.25
CA GLY A 157 -3.04 -0.31 7.67
C GLY A 157 -1.93 -0.51 6.63
N ARG A 158 -2.24 -0.36 5.34
CA ARG A 158 -1.24 -0.44 4.27
C ARG A 158 -0.27 0.75 4.33
N TRP A 159 -0.80 1.97 4.52
CA TRP A 159 0.01 3.17 4.72
C TRP A 159 0.90 3.04 5.96
N LEU A 160 0.34 2.60 7.10
CA LEU A 160 1.10 2.40 8.33
C LEU A 160 2.21 1.35 8.16
N GLY A 161 1.91 0.25 7.47
CA GLY A 161 2.90 -0.76 7.10
C GLY A 161 4.06 -0.19 6.27
N TRP A 162 3.75 0.69 5.32
CA TRP A 162 4.76 1.40 4.52
C TRP A 162 5.62 2.35 5.37
N LYS A 163 5.04 3.10 6.30
CA LYS A 163 5.81 3.91 7.25
C LYS A 163 6.79 3.06 8.07
N ILE A 164 6.34 1.93 8.62
CA ILE A 164 7.21 1.02 9.38
C ILE A 164 8.36 0.52 8.52
N VAL A 165 8.09 0.13 7.27
CA VAL A 165 9.11 -0.38 6.34
C VAL A 165 10.10 0.72 5.92
N ARG A 166 9.66 1.96 5.72
CA ARG A 166 10.56 3.11 5.47
C ARG A 166 11.49 3.36 6.66
N TYR A 167 10.92 3.46 7.86
CA TYR A 167 11.70 3.60 9.09
C TYR A 167 12.67 2.45 9.31
N TYR A 168 12.32 1.22 8.92
CA TYR A 168 13.24 0.10 8.93
C TYR A 168 14.40 0.32 7.97
N GLN A 169 14.16 0.73 6.73
CA GLN A 169 15.25 1.00 5.77
C GLN A 169 16.17 2.13 6.26
N ASP A 170 15.60 3.22 6.79
CA ASP A 170 16.37 4.37 7.27
C ASP A 170 17.24 4.03 8.50
N ASN A 171 16.75 3.17 9.40
CA ASN A 171 17.50 2.72 10.58
C ASN A 171 18.47 1.56 10.30
N ASN A 172 18.42 0.95 9.12
CA ASN A 172 19.24 -0.20 8.74
C ASN A 172 19.81 0.00 7.32
N PRO A 173 20.65 1.03 7.09
CA PRO A 173 21.09 1.42 5.75
C PRO A 173 21.93 0.33 5.03
N ASP A 174 22.52 -0.59 5.79
CA ASP A 174 23.30 -1.71 5.24
C ASP A 174 22.40 -2.85 4.72
N VAL A 175 21.10 -2.86 5.05
CA VAL A 175 20.16 -3.87 4.58
C VAL A 175 19.73 -3.53 3.16
N SER A 176 20.07 -4.41 2.21
CA SER A 176 19.66 -4.25 0.83
C SER A 176 18.14 -4.43 0.66
N LEU A 177 17.58 -3.83 -0.40
CA LEU A 177 16.18 -4.05 -0.75
C LEU A 177 15.86 -5.54 -0.88
N LYS A 178 16.75 -6.34 -1.49
CA LYS A 178 16.54 -7.79 -1.64
C LYS A 178 16.41 -8.48 -0.29
N GLU A 179 17.30 -8.20 0.67
CA GLU A 179 17.26 -8.79 2.01
C GLU A 179 15.95 -8.43 2.72
N LEU A 180 15.55 -7.15 2.69
CA LEU A 180 14.28 -6.69 3.24
C LEU A 180 13.08 -7.42 2.61
N MET A 181 13.04 -7.53 1.28
CA MET A 181 11.94 -8.19 0.57
C MET A 181 11.82 -9.66 0.98
N THR A 182 12.94 -10.35 1.19
CA THR A 182 13.00 -11.76 1.60
C THR A 182 12.82 -12.02 3.11
N ASN A 183 12.94 -11.00 3.95
CA ASN A 183 12.82 -11.15 5.40
C ASN A 183 11.37 -11.41 5.82
N THR A 184 11.03 -12.63 6.24
CA THR A 184 9.66 -13.00 6.61
C THR A 184 9.26 -12.62 8.04
N ASN A 185 10.19 -12.09 8.86
CA ASN A 185 9.94 -11.79 10.27
C ASN A 185 9.41 -10.36 10.45
N ALA A 186 8.09 -10.21 10.34
CA ALA A 186 7.42 -8.91 10.47
C ALA A 186 7.63 -8.24 11.84
N ARG A 187 7.74 -9.04 12.92
CA ARG A 187 8.01 -8.53 14.26
C ARG A 187 9.41 -7.93 14.37
N GLN A 188 10.42 -8.61 13.84
CA GLN A 188 11.79 -8.10 13.81
C GLN A 188 11.88 -6.82 12.99
N ILE A 189 11.18 -6.74 11.85
CA ILE A 189 11.12 -5.51 11.04
C ILE A 189 10.53 -4.36 11.87
N LEU A 190 9.40 -4.58 12.55
CA LEU A 190 8.80 -3.56 13.42
C LEU A 190 9.73 -3.13 14.56
N GLU A 191 10.37 -4.07 15.24
CA GLU A 191 11.28 -3.78 16.36
C GLU A 191 12.50 -2.98 15.88
N ALA A 192 13.14 -3.40 14.79
CA ALA A 192 14.30 -2.74 14.21
C ALA A 192 13.98 -1.39 13.52
N SER A 193 12.72 -1.17 13.11
CA SER A 193 12.27 0.13 12.58
C SER A 193 12.29 1.25 13.62
N LYS A 194 12.22 0.89 14.92
CA LYS A 194 12.01 1.83 16.04
C LYS A 194 10.77 2.74 15.89
N TYR A 195 9.89 2.43 14.94
CA TYR A 195 8.70 3.21 14.66
C TYR A 195 7.70 3.08 15.82
N ARG A 196 7.24 4.23 16.32
CA ARG A 196 6.28 4.39 17.41
C ARG A 196 5.30 5.54 17.12
N GLY A 197 5.02 5.79 15.83
CA GLY A 197 4.13 6.87 15.40
C GLY A 197 4.80 8.23 15.17
N GLN A 198 6.14 8.33 15.24
CA GLN A 198 6.85 9.61 15.08
C GLN A 198 6.79 10.13 13.64
N THR A 199 6.54 11.42 13.46
CA THR A 199 6.60 12.09 12.15
C THR A 199 8.04 12.07 11.61
N GLU A 200 8.20 11.88 10.30
CA GLU A 200 9.51 12.06 9.66
C GLU A 200 9.98 13.51 9.85
N GLN A 201 11.24 13.68 10.25
CA GLN A 201 11.88 15.00 10.42
C GLN A 201 12.38 15.56 9.10
#